data_AF-A0A6G1SGM9-F1
#
_entry.id   AF-A0A6G1SGM9-F1
#
_cell.length_a   1.000
_cell.length_b   1.000
_cell.length_c   1.000
_cell.angle_alpha   90.00
_cell.angle_beta   90.00
_cell.angle_gamma   90.00
#
_symmetry.space_group_name_H-M   'P 1'
#
loop_
_entity.id
_entity.type
_entity.pdbx_description
1 polymer ?
#
loop_
_entity_poly.entity_id
_entity_poly.type
_entity_poly.pdbx_seq_one_letter_code
_entity_poly.pdbx_strand_id
1 'polypeptide(L)'
;MNHNSASTKDIDEVDDDLFISRKPQNYIFAEKKVQDINERTNRMMTNSRKIVEETQQIGQSTLENLSVQREALERVENDLDSINTMTRATQKHLNNMRSFFGGIKSLFGSKDNSTTAGIPTVPSTTNASMPRSKTLANVPSNIPAGGGSSSFQQGGSSNISSRASFAAASAVDRAQATAASVPHLETEDKDEFEANLSEIGFGLGRLKEMAMKLGDEIGDQNEMLDRITDKSERAGDSVKHQNRQIQQLLKKG
;
A
#
# COMPACT_ATOMS: atom_id res chain seq x y z
N MET A 1 89.05 19.44 -20.98
CA MET A 1 88.40 18.14 -20.68
C MET A 1 88.63 17.83 -19.22
N ASN A 2 87.59 17.94 -18.39
CA ASN A 2 87.54 17.28 -17.09
C ASN A 2 86.08 16.93 -16.84
N HIS A 3 85.70 15.69 -17.19
CA HIS A 3 84.39 15.13 -16.88
C HIS A 3 84.49 14.51 -15.50
N ASN A 4 83.86 15.13 -14.50
CA ASN A 4 83.57 14.46 -13.25
C ASN A 4 82.07 14.13 -13.25
N SER A 5 81.76 12.89 -13.59
CA SER A 5 80.41 12.35 -13.60
C SER A 5 79.90 12.25 -12.17
N ALA A 6 78.84 12.99 -11.85
CA ALA A 6 78.09 12.80 -10.62
C ALA A 6 77.45 11.40 -10.64
N SER A 7 77.90 10.55 -9.73
CA SER A 7 77.29 9.25 -9.44
C SER A 7 75.97 9.49 -8.72
N THR A 8 74.86 9.43 -9.43
CA THR A 8 73.51 9.38 -8.85
C THR A 8 73.16 7.92 -8.56
N LYS A 9 73.66 7.42 -7.44
CA LYS A 9 73.16 6.24 -6.73
C LYS A 9 73.30 6.60 -5.25
N ASP A 10 72.39 6.10 -4.41
CA ASP A 10 72.24 6.43 -2.98
C ASP A 10 71.18 7.50 -2.69
N ILE A 11 70.01 7.38 -3.34
CA ILE A 11 68.76 7.72 -2.64
C ILE A 11 68.32 6.39 -2.05
N ASP A 12 68.67 6.22 -0.78
CA ASP A 12 68.27 5.10 0.05
C ASP A 12 66.78 4.80 -0.18
N GLU A 13 66.51 3.53 -0.51
CA GLU A 13 65.18 2.94 -0.37
C GLU A 13 64.70 3.29 1.04
N VAL A 14 63.73 4.21 1.13
CA VAL A 14 63.01 4.43 2.37
C VAL A 14 62.29 3.10 2.61
N ASP A 15 62.83 2.34 3.55
CA ASP A 15 62.35 1.02 3.94
C ASP A 15 60.85 1.13 4.25
N ASP A 16 60.00 0.73 3.29
CA ASP A 16 58.54 0.87 3.37
C ASP A 16 58.00 0.18 4.63
N ASP A 17 58.71 -0.85 5.11
CA ASP A 17 58.44 -1.59 6.35
C ASP A 17 58.64 -0.75 7.62
N LEU A 18 59.51 0.27 7.58
CA LEU A 18 59.75 1.21 8.68
C LEU A 18 58.66 2.29 8.74
N PHE A 19 58.10 2.67 7.59
CA PHE A 19 56.94 3.56 7.53
C PHE A 19 55.66 2.86 8.04
N ILE A 20 55.52 1.56 7.78
CA ILE A 20 54.40 0.74 8.26
C ILE A 20 54.47 0.49 9.77
N SER A 21 55.65 0.29 10.35
CA SER A 21 55.82 -0.05 11.78
C SER A 21 55.52 1.09 12.76
N ARG A 22 55.41 2.34 12.29
CA ARG A 22 55.23 3.51 13.16
C ARG A 22 54.16 4.45 12.62
N LYS A 23 52.94 3.95 12.39
CA LYS A 23 51.77 4.83 12.23
C LYS A 23 51.77 5.85 13.38
N PRO A 24 51.90 7.17 13.11
CA PRO A 24 51.82 8.18 14.16
C PRO A 24 50.52 7.99 14.94
N GLN A 25 50.51 8.21 16.26
CA GLN A 25 49.32 8.05 17.12
C GLN A 25 48.04 8.69 16.53
N ASN A 26 48.20 9.79 15.78
CA ASN A 26 47.13 10.49 15.07
C ASN A 26 46.42 9.64 14.00
N TYR A 27 47.12 8.71 13.32
CA TYR A 27 46.55 7.82 12.30
C TYR A 27 45.74 6.69 12.94
N ILE A 28 46.21 6.12 14.04
CA ILE A 28 45.48 5.07 14.79
C ILE A 28 44.17 5.65 15.34
N PHE A 29 44.20 6.89 15.83
CA PHE A 29 42.99 7.59 16.27
C PHE A 29 42.02 7.87 15.12
N ALA A 30 42.52 8.27 13.95
CA ALA A 30 41.70 8.49 12.77
C ALA A 30 41.01 7.21 12.28
N GLU A 31 41.75 6.10 12.17
CA GLU A 31 41.21 4.79 11.77
C GLU A 31 40.16 4.30 12.77
N LYS A 32 40.43 4.40 14.08
CA LYS A 32 39.47 4.04 15.12
C LYS A 32 38.18 4.88 15.04
N LYS A 33 38.31 6.17 14.73
CA LYS A 33 37.15 7.06 14.59
C LYS A 33 36.31 6.71 13.36
N VAL A 34 36.95 6.35 12.24
CA VAL A 34 36.25 5.89 11.02
C VAL A 34 35.50 4.58 11.28
N GLN A 35 36.13 3.62 11.97
CA GLN A 35 35.47 2.35 12.34
C GLN A 35 34.28 2.57 13.28
N ASP A 36 34.41 3.41 14.31
CA ASP A 36 33.32 3.74 15.23
C ASP A 36 32.12 4.39 14.49
N ILE A 37 32.41 5.29 13.54
CA ILE A 37 31.38 5.90 12.69
C ILE A 37 30.71 4.86 11.80
N ASN A 38 31.46 3.96 11.17
CA ASN A 38 30.92 2.92 10.31
C ASN A 38 30.03 1.94 11.10
N GLU A 39 30.51 1.45 12.24
CA GLU A 39 29.76 0.52 13.09
C GLU A 39 28.45 1.15 13.61
N ARG A 40 28.53 2.41 14.07
CA ARG A 40 27.33 3.15 14.48
C ARG A 40 26.35 3.31 13.33
N THR A 41 26.85 3.63 12.13
CA THR A 41 26.01 3.84 10.96
C THR A 41 25.35 2.53 10.50
N ASN A 42 26.09 1.43 10.49
CA ASN A 42 25.54 0.10 10.17
C ASN A 42 24.45 -0.31 11.17
N ARG A 43 24.67 -0.12 12.48
CA ARG A 43 23.64 -0.35 13.50
C ARG A 43 22.39 0.49 13.27
N MET A 44 22.57 1.77 12.92
CA MET A 44 21.46 2.66 12.60
C MET A 44 20.69 2.21 11.35
N MET A 45 21.37 1.69 10.34
CA MET A 45 20.74 1.15 9.14
C MET A 45 19.97 -0.14 9.42
N THR A 46 20.55 -1.08 10.18
CA THR A 46 19.84 -2.29 10.60
C THR A 46 18.57 -1.94 11.37
N ASN A 47 18.65 -0.96 12.28
CA ASN A 47 17.48 -0.46 13.01
C ASN A 47 16.46 0.19 12.07
N SER A 48 16.91 1.01 11.11
CA SER A 48 16.02 1.69 10.14
C SER A 48 15.30 0.70 9.24
N ARG A 49 16.01 -0.34 8.77
CA ARG A 49 15.44 -1.45 8.01
C ARG A 49 14.34 -2.15 8.81
N LYS A 50 14.63 -2.51 10.06
CA LYS A 50 13.66 -3.14 10.95
C LYS A 50 12.40 -2.26 11.11
N ILE A 51 12.56 -0.96 11.32
CA ILE A 51 11.43 -0.02 11.43
C ILE A 51 10.62 -0.01 10.13
N VAL A 52 11.28 0.00 8.97
CA VAL A 52 10.60 -0.02 7.66
C VAL A 52 9.80 -1.31 7.47
N GLU A 53 10.35 -2.47 7.82
CA GLU A 53 9.67 -3.76 7.76
C GLU A 53 8.47 -3.81 8.72
N GLU A 54 8.63 -3.38 9.97
CA GLU A 54 7.54 -3.29 10.96
C GLU A 54 6.43 -2.34 10.47
N THR A 55 6.81 -1.19 9.92
CA THR A 55 5.85 -0.22 9.37
C THR A 55 5.10 -0.82 8.18
N GLN A 56 5.77 -1.64 7.36
CA GLN A 56 5.12 -2.31 6.24
C GLN A 56 4.06 -3.30 6.71
N GLN A 57 4.38 -4.10 7.73
CA GLN A 57 3.43 -5.05 8.31
C GLN A 57 2.22 -4.33 8.91
N ILE A 58 2.44 -3.23 9.63
CA ILE A 58 1.36 -2.39 10.17
C ILE A 58 0.52 -1.80 9.04
N GLY A 59 1.16 -1.28 7.99
CA GLY A 59 0.48 -0.73 6.82
C GLY A 59 -0.41 -1.78 6.11
N GLN A 60 0.08 -3.00 5.96
CA GLN A 60 -0.69 -4.10 5.39
C GLN A 60 -1.91 -4.44 6.24
N SER A 61 -1.73 -4.62 7.56
CA SER A 61 -2.85 -4.88 8.47
C SER A 61 -3.87 -3.73 8.46
N THR A 62 -3.40 -2.48 8.34
CA THR A 62 -4.28 -1.33 8.23
C THR A 62 -5.10 -1.36 6.95
N LEU A 63 -4.49 -1.69 5.80
CA LEU A 63 -5.21 -1.86 4.53
C LEU A 63 -6.26 -2.97 4.62
N GLU A 64 -5.95 -4.09 5.26
CA GLU A 64 -6.92 -5.18 5.49
C GLU A 64 -8.10 -4.70 6.34
N ASN A 65 -7.82 -3.96 7.44
CA ASN A 65 -8.86 -3.40 8.29
C ASN A 65 -9.73 -2.37 7.54
N LEU A 66 -9.13 -1.52 6.70
CA LEU A 66 -9.90 -0.59 5.86
C LEU A 66 -10.78 -1.33 4.87
N SER A 67 -10.30 -2.43 4.28
CA SER A 67 -11.13 -3.26 3.39
C SER A 67 -12.35 -3.84 4.12
N VAL A 68 -12.18 -4.32 5.35
CA VAL A 68 -13.30 -4.83 6.17
C VAL A 68 -14.27 -3.71 6.54
N GLN A 69 -13.75 -2.53 6.89
CA GLN A 69 -14.57 -1.34 7.18
C GLN A 69 -15.39 -0.93 5.95
N ARG A 70 -14.80 -0.93 4.76
CA ARG A 70 -15.51 -0.62 3.51
C ARG A 70 -16.69 -1.56 3.32
N GLU A 71 -16.49 -2.88 3.47
CA GLU A 71 -17.59 -3.86 3.34
C GLU A 71 -18.71 -3.60 4.36
N ALA A 72 -18.35 -3.24 5.59
CA ALA A 72 -19.33 -2.88 6.62
C ALA A 72 -20.13 -1.63 6.22
N LEU A 73 -19.47 -0.58 5.70
CA LEU A 73 -20.14 0.63 5.23
C LEU A 73 -21.06 0.33 4.02
N GLU A 74 -20.64 -0.50 3.08
CA GLU A 74 -21.47 -0.92 1.94
C GLU A 74 -22.75 -1.65 2.40
N ARG A 75 -22.64 -2.52 3.41
CA ARG A 75 -23.82 -3.17 4.01
C ARG A 75 -24.76 -2.15 4.64
N VAL A 76 -24.23 -1.20 5.40
CA VAL A 76 -25.03 -0.14 6.02
C VAL A 76 -25.73 0.71 4.96
N GLU A 77 -25.04 1.08 3.89
CA GLU A 77 -25.62 1.85 2.78
C GLU A 77 -26.79 1.09 2.13
N ASN A 78 -26.62 -0.21 1.88
CA ASN A 78 -27.67 -1.08 1.32
C ASN A 78 -28.87 -1.27 2.27
N ASP A 79 -28.61 -1.40 3.57
CA ASP A 79 -29.66 -1.52 4.59
C ASP A 79 -30.48 -0.21 4.66
N LEU A 80 -29.84 0.95 4.57
CA LEU A 80 -30.52 2.24 4.53
C LEU A 80 -31.38 2.41 3.26
N ASP A 81 -30.91 1.95 2.11
CA ASP A 81 -31.71 1.94 0.88
C ASP A 81 -32.92 0.99 0.98
N SER A 82 -32.73 -0.15 1.65
CA SER A 82 -33.80 -1.09 1.96
C SER A 82 -34.84 -0.49 2.91
N ILE A 83 -34.40 0.21 3.96
CA ILE A 83 -35.29 0.93 4.87
C ILE A 83 -36.09 1.99 4.12
N ASN A 84 -35.44 2.82 3.30
CA ASN A 84 -36.13 3.85 2.52
C ASN A 84 -37.19 3.24 1.57
N THR A 85 -36.87 2.13 0.92
CA THR A 85 -37.81 1.39 0.07
C THR A 85 -38.97 0.81 0.87
N MET A 86 -38.68 0.16 2.00
CA MET A 86 -39.68 -0.42 2.89
C MET A 86 -40.59 0.67 3.47
N THR A 87 -40.02 1.79 3.91
CA THR A 87 -40.77 2.97 4.34
C THR A 87 -41.71 3.43 3.23
N ARG A 88 -41.28 3.55 1.97
CA ARG A 88 -42.21 3.94 0.88
C ARG A 88 -43.37 2.95 0.71
N ALA A 89 -43.09 1.66 0.78
CA ALA A 89 -44.12 0.61 0.75
C ALA A 89 -45.08 0.71 1.96
N THR A 90 -44.53 0.87 3.17
CA THR A 90 -45.28 1.11 4.41
C THR A 90 -46.17 2.34 4.27
N GLN A 91 -45.69 3.44 3.69
CA GLN A 91 -46.49 4.66 3.52
C GLN A 91 -47.71 4.40 2.65
N LYS A 92 -47.55 3.67 1.54
CA LYS A 92 -48.66 3.27 0.67
C LYS A 92 -49.67 2.42 1.43
N HIS A 93 -49.19 1.49 2.27
CA HIS A 93 -50.06 0.66 3.08
C HIS A 93 -50.81 1.45 4.17
N LEU A 94 -50.16 2.39 4.84
CA LEU A 94 -50.81 3.28 5.83
C LEU A 94 -51.88 4.15 5.19
N ASN A 95 -51.63 4.67 3.98
CA ASN A 95 -52.62 5.43 3.22
C ASN A 95 -53.84 4.56 2.89
N ASN A 96 -53.62 3.31 2.45
CA ASN A 96 -54.69 2.35 2.22
C ASN A 96 -55.46 2.04 3.52
N MET A 97 -54.79 1.76 4.64
CA MET A 97 -55.46 1.51 5.92
C MET A 97 -56.35 2.67 6.35
N ARG A 98 -55.88 3.92 6.23
CA ARG A 98 -56.70 5.11 6.53
C ARG A 98 -57.98 5.15 5.69
N SER A 99 -57.93 4.72 4.44
CA SER A 99 -59.11 4.66 3.56
C SER A 99 -60.14 3.60 4.01
N PHE A 100 -59.71 2.46 4.53
CA PHE A 100 -60.61 1.39 5.00
C PHE A 100 -61.34 1.76 6.29
N PHE A 101 -60.66 2.37 7.27
CA PHE A 101 -61.30 2.79 8.53
C PHE A 101 -62.19 4.04 8.36
N GLY A 102 -61.90 4.90 7.37
CA GLY A 102 -62.70 6.08 7.07
C GLY A 102 -63.95 5.81 6.23
N GLY A 103 -63.93 4.79 5.37
CA GLY A 103 -65.02 4.49 4.42
C GLY A 103 -66.29 3.92 5.06
N ILE A 104 -66.20 3.31 6.25
CA ILE A 104 -67.36 2.69 6.90
C ILE A 104 -68.36 3.76 7.40
N LYS A 105 -67.89 4.97 7.74
CA LYS A 105 -68.82 6.08 8.08
C LYS A 105 -69.61 6.60 6.88
N SER A 106 -69.11 6.43 5.66
CA SER A 106 -69.84 6.80 4.44
C SER A 106 -70.90 5.75 4.05
N LEU A 107 -70.70 4.48 4.43
CA LEU A 107 -71.63 3.39 4.12
C LEU A 107 -72.89 3.38 5.02
N PHE A 108 -72.86 4.03 6.18
CA PHE A 108 -74.05 4.29 7.00
C PHE A 108 -74.81 5.57 6.61
N GLY A 109 -74.41 6.23 5.52
CA GLY A 109 -75.04 7.43 4.98
C GLY A 109 -75.31 7.32 3.49
N SER A 110 -76.37 6.57 3.13
CA SER A 110 -77.06 6.55 1.83
C SER A 110 -76.26 6.44 0.51
N LYS A 111 -76.55 5.31 -0.18
CA LYS A 111 -76.74 5.13 -1.64
C LYS A 111 -75.52 4.78 -2.52
N ASP A 112 -75.55 3.51 -2.98
CA ASP A 112 -75.02 2.86 -4.19
C ASP A 112 -73.66 3.29 -4.79
N ASN A 113 -72.65 2.40 -4.69
CA ASN A 113 -72.14 1.61 -5.82
C ASN A 113 -70.95 0.70 -5.44
N SER A 114 -70.90 -0.47 -6.09
CA SER A 114 -69.92 -1.53 -5.95
C SER A 114 -68.55 -1.17 -6.53
N THR A 115 -67.45 -1.48 -5.84
CA THR A 115 -66.13 -1.68 -6.48
C THR A 115 -65.28 -2.66 -5.68
N THR A 116 -65.04 -3.82 -6.29
CA THR A 116 -64.12 -4.88 -5.89
C THR A 116 -62.68 -4.35 -5.81
N ALA A 117 -62.06 -4.37 -4.63
CA ALA A 117 -60.66 -4.01 -4.45
C ALA A 117 -59.80 -5.29 -4.30
N GLY A 118 -59.02 -5.57 -5.34
CA GLY A 118 -58.04 -6.66 -5.36
C GLY A 118 -56.86 -6.41 -4.41
N ILE A 119 -56.35 -7.50 -3.85
CA ILE A 119 -55.15 -7.55 -3.00
C ILE A 119 -53.93 -7.63 -3.94
N PRO A 120 -52.98 -6.67 -3.93
CA PRO A 120 -51.73 -6.83 -4.66
C PRO A 120 -50.67 -7.52 -3.80
N THR A 121 -50.11 -8.59 -4.36
CA THR A 121 -49.00 -9.41 -3.88
C THR A 121 -47.70 -8.62 -3.73
N VAL A 122 -46.93 -8.94 -2.69
CA VAL A 122 -45.56 -8.47 -2.43
C VAL A 122 -44.60 -8.99 -3.51
N PRO A 123 -43.72 -8.16 -4.13
CA PRO A 123 -42.65 -8.68 -4.97
C PRO A 123 -41.53 -9.27 -4.10
N SER A 124 -41.25 -10.55 -4.31
CA SER A 124 -40.07 -11.25 -3.81
C SER A 124 -38.88 -10.91 -4.71
N THR A 125 -37.91 -10.16 -4.21
CA THR A 125 -36.62 -9.94 -4.91
C THR A 125 -35.66 -11.05 -4.55
N THR A 126 -35.60 -12.06 -5.41
CA THR A 126 -34.49 -13.00 -5.50
C THR A 126 -33.41 -12.47 -6.45
N ASN A 127 -32.16 -12.68 -6.05
CA ASN A 127 -30.95 -12.69 -6.89
C ASN A 127 -30.45 -11.35 -7.47
N ALA A 128 -29.59 -10.68 -6.71
CA ALA A 128 -28.53 -9.85 -7.28
C ALA A 128 -27.18 -10.49 -6.94
N SER A 129 -26.44 -10.90 -7.97
CA SER A 129 -25.08 -11.40 -7.88
C SER A 129 -24.17 -10.29 -7.33
N MET A 130 -23.50 -10.56 -6.21
CA MET A 130 -22.46 -9.70 -5.64
C MET A 130 -21.37 -9.41 -6.69
N PRO A 131 -21.05 -8.14 -6.99
CA PRO A 131 -19.79 -7.84 -7.64
C PRO A 131 -18.67 -8.11 -6.63
N ARG A 132 -17.82 -9.10 -6.93
CA ARG A 132 -16.56 -9.30 -6.20
C ARG A 132 -15.73 -8.02 -6.29
N SER A 133 -15.33 -7.51 -5.13
CA SER A 133 -14.51 -6.32 -5.00
C SER A 133 -13.23 -6.41 -5.84
N LYS A 134 -12.90 -5.33 -6.54
CA LYS A 134 -11.70 -5.19 -7.40
C LYS A 134 -10.41 -5.00 -6.57
N THR A 135 -10.51 -4.88 -5.26
CA THR A 135 -9.39 -4.53 -4.38
C THR A 135 -8.33 -5.64 -4.24
N LEU A 136 -8.66 -6.88 -4.61
CA LEU A 136 -7.69 -8.00 -4.60
C LEU A 136 -6.99 -8.26 -5.95
N ALA A 137 -7.30 -7.51 -7.01
CA ALA A 137 -6.92 -7.93 -8.36
C ALA A 137 -5.43 -7.77 -8.70
N ASN A 138 -4.59 -7.17 -7.84
CA ASN A 138 -3.19 -6.90 -8.22
C ASN A 138 -2.22 -6.77 -7.03
N VAL A 139 -2.25 -7.72 -6.09
CA VAL A 139 -1.13 -7.89 -5.14
C VAL A 139 -0.18 -8.96 -5.71
N PRO A 140 1.02 -8.60 -6.22
CA PRO A 140 2.02 -9.59 -6.55
C PRO A 140 2.54 -10.22 -5.26
N SER A 141 2.10 -11.44 -4.98
CA SER A 141 2.67 -12.31 -3.95
C SER A 141 4.05 -12.81 -4.41
N ASN A 142 5.08 -11.97 -4.28
CA ASN A 142 6.45 -12.37 -4.63
C ASN A 142 7.11 -13.07 -3.44
N ILE A 143 6.80 -14.36 -3.26
CA ILE A 143 7.57 -15.29 -2.42
C ILE A 143 8.54 -16.04 -3.37
N PRO A 144 9.86 -15.95 -3.21
CA PRO A 144 10.78 -16.66 -4.10
C PRO A 144 10.85 -18.13 -3.68
N ALA A 145 10.12 -18.99 -4.41
CA ALA A 145 10.36 -20.43 -4.44
C ALA A 145 10.64 -20.84 -5.90
N GLY A 146 11.74 -21.58 -6.07
CA GLY A 146 12.43 -21.92 -7.31
C GLY A 146 11.60 -22.17 -8.57
N GLY A 147 12.14 -21.64 -9.68
CA GLY A 147 12.26 -22.32 -10.98
C GLY A 147 10.98 -22.65 -11.75
N GLY A 148 10.74 -21.92 -12.85
CA GLY A 148 9.82 -22.38 -13.90
C GLY A 148 9.23 -21.25 -14.74
N SER A 149 9.50 -21.30 -16.02
CA SER A 149 9.26 -20.29 -17.07
C SER A 149 7.79 -20.07 -17.44
N SER A 150 7.42 -18.83 -17.80
CA SER A 150 6.54 -18.48 -18.94
C SER A 150 6.48 -16.95 -19.08
N SER A 151 7.17 -16.38 -20.07
CA SER A 151 6.61 -15.93 -21.35
C SER A 151 5.50 -14.88 -21.23
N PHE A 152 5.89 -13.61 -21.23
CA PHE A 152 5.04 -12.51 -21.67
C PHE A 152 5.78 -11.67 -22.72
N GLN A 153 5.05 -11.44 -23.80
CA GLN A 153 5.45 -10.84 -25.06
C GLN A 153 5.20 -9.33 -24.99
N GLN A 154 6.24 -8.50 -25.09
CA GLN A 154 6.07 -7.12 -25.56
C GLN A 154 7.36 -6.63 -26.22
N GLY A 155 7.23 -6.22 -27.47
CA GLY A 155 8.33 -5.89 -28.35
C GLY A 155 8.99 -4.55 -28.06
N GLY A 156 10.17 -4.38 -28.68
CA GLY A 156 10.85 -3.09 -28.82
C GLY A 156 12.31 -3.13 -28.37
N SER A 157 13.20 -3.54 -29.28
CA SER A 157 14.62 -3.17 -29.47
C SER A 157 15.36 -2.52 -28.29
N SER A 158 16.49 -3.06 -27.80
CA SER A 158 17.72 -3.26 -28.57
C SER A 158 18.66 -4.28 -27.92
N ASN A 159 19.09 -5.25 -28.73
CA ASN A 159 20.10 -6.26 -28.43
C ASN A 159 21.50 -5.63 -28.29
N ILE A 160 22.18 -5.86 -27.17
CA ILE A 160 23.64 -5.95 -27.13
C ILE A 160 24.01 -7.14 -26.23
N SER A 161 24.26 -8.28 -26.87
CA SER A 161 25.04 -9.37 -26.30
C SER A 161 25.83 -10.00 -27.42
N SER A 162 27.12 -9.70 -27.46
CA SER A 162 28.11 -10.54 -28.10
C SER A 162 29.39 -10.45 -27.30
N ARG A 163 29.63 -11.51 -26.53
CA ARG A 163 30.96 -11.99 -26.13
C ARG A 163 31.88 -11.96 -27.36
N ALA A 164 33.06 -11.39 -27.24
CA ALA A 164 34.27 -11.96 -27.81
C ALA A 164 35.50 -11.21 -27.28
N SER A 165 36.33 -11.99 -26.62
CA SER A 165 37.75 -11.84 -26.38
C SER A 165 38.48 -11.08 -27.51
N PHE A 166 39.15 -9.99 -27.16
CA PHE A 166 40.30 -9.48 -27.90
C PHE A 166 41.51 -9.64 -26.99
N ALA A 167 42.08 -10.84 -27.04
CA ALA A 167 43.48 -11.06 -26.73
C ALA A 167 44.27 -10.93 -28.04
N ALA A 168 45.50 -10.43 -27.93
CA ALA A 168 46.50 -10.13 -28.96
C ALA A 168 46.41 -8.73 -29.58
N ALA A 169 47.47 -7.94 -29.67
CA ALA A 169 48.82 -8.01 -29.12
C ALA A 169 49.46 -6.64 -29.39
N SER A 170 50.20 -6.09 -28.43
CA SER A 170 51.34 -5.19 -28.70
C SER A 170 52.14 -5.08 -27.40
N ALA A 171 53.06 -6.01 -27.24
CA ALA A 171 54.09 -5.97 -26.24
C ALA A 171 55.19 -5.02 -26.73
N VAL A 172 55.22 -3.78 -26.22
CA VAL A 172 56.45 -3.00 -25.94
C VAL A 172 56.03 -1.91 -24.94
N ASP A 173 56.05 -2.18 -23.64
CA ASP A 173 56.98 -1.50 -22.74
C ASP A 173 56.90 -2.14 -21.35
N ARG A 174 58.07 -2.50 -20.83
CA ARG A 174 58.24 -3.20 -19.56
C ARG A 174 58.81 -2.19 -18.58
N ALA A 175 57.92 -1.51 -17.86
CA ALA A 175 58.29 -0.71 -16.70
C ALA A 175 57.47 -1.19 -15.49
N GLN A 176 58.21 -1.72 -14.52
CA GLN A 176 57.88 -1.91 -13.10
C GLN A 176 56.42 -2.22 -12.72
N ALA A 177 56.21 -3.50 -12.40
CA ALA A 177 55.30 -3.86 -11.32
C ALA A 177 55.77 -3.16 -10.03
N THR A 178 54.93 -2.27 -9.50
CA THR A 178 54.64 -2.05 -8.07
C THR A 178 53.45 -1.10 -7.99
N ALA A 179 52.31 -1.49 -8.57
CA ALA A 179 51.05 -0.90 -8.15
C ALA A 179 50.80 -1.45 -6.74
N ALA A 180 51.25 -0.70 -5.74
CA ALA A 180 51.02 -0.97 -4.34
C ALA A 180 49.56 -1.33 -4.16
N SER A 181 49.32 -2.59 -3.80
CA SER A 181 48.07 -3.05 -3.26
C SER A 181 47.79 -2.22 -2.01
N VAL A 182 46.99 -1.17 -2.17
CA VAL A 182 46.30 -0.51 -1.06
C VAL A 182 45.66 -1.64 -0.26
N PRO A 183 45.87 -1.73 1.07
CA PRO A 183 45.29 -2.79 1.86
C PRO A 183 43.79 -2.76 1.66
N HIS A 184 43.30 -3.78 0.97
CA HIS A 184 41.90 -4.09 0.76
C HIS A 184 41.33 -4.58 2.10
N LEU A 185 41.04 -3.64 2.99
CA LEU A 185 40.29 -3.85 4.23
C LEU A 185 39.11 -2.88 4.23
N GLU A 186 38.18 -2.99 3.27
CA GLU A 186 37.02 -2.08 3.26
C GLU A 186 35.87 -2.45 2.29
N THR A 187 35.78 -3.67 1.77
CA THR A 187 34.70 -4.05 0.84
C THR A 187 33.47 -4.61 1.55
N GLU A 188 33.64 -5.54 2.50
CA GLU A 188 32.47 -6.19 3.10
C GLU A 188 31.56 -5.22 3.88
N ASP A 189 32.15 -4.30 4.66
CA ASP A 189 31.38 -3.28 5.39
C ASP A 189 30.64 -2.29 4.46
N LYS A 190 31.16 -2.06 3.24
CA LYS A 190 30.52 -1.18 2.25
C LYS A 190 29.42 -1.90 1.48
N ASP A 191 29.61 -3.18 1.20
CA ASP A 191 28.64 -4.01 0.49
C ASP A 191 27.37 -4.20 1.35
N GLU A 192 27.52 -4.48 2.65
CA GLU A 192 26.38 -4.56 3.58
C GLU A 192 25.68 -3.21 3.77
N PHE A 193 26.44 -2.12 3.81
CA PHE A 193 25.91 -0.77 3.89
C PHE A 193 25.07 -0.40 2.67
N GLU A 194 25.58 -0.65 1.46
CA GLU A 194 24.86 -0.40 0.21
C GLU A 194 23.62 -1.29 0.08
N ALA A 195 23.73 -2.56 0.49
CA ALA A 195 22.59 -3.48 0.53
C ALA A 195 21.48 -2.98 1.47
N ASN A 196 21.84 -2.55 2.69
CA ASN A 196 20.88 -2.00 3.66
C ASN A 196 20.23 -0.70 3.16
N LEU A 197 21.01 0.20 2.54
CA LEU A 197 20.47 1.42 1.94
C LEU A 197 19.47 1.14 0.82
N SER A 198 19.82 0.20 -0.06
CA SER A 198 18.97 -0.22 -1.16
C SER A 198 17.65 -0.80 -0.65
N GLU A 199 17.73 -1.68 0.36
CA GLU A 199 16.55 -2.29 0.97
C GLU A 199 15.66 -1.30 1.70
N ILE A 200 16.23 -0.38 2.47
CA ILE A 200 15.50 0.74 3.05
C ILE A 200 14.83 1.57 1.94
N GLY A 201 15.54 1.86 0.85
CA GLY A 201 15.00 2.58 -0.31
C GLY A 201 13.80 1.89 -0.94
N PHE A 202 13.91 0.58 -1.23
CA PHE A 202 12.79 -0.22 -1.72
C PHE A 202 11.64 -0.25 -0.70
N GLY A 203 11.97 -0.36 0.58
CA GLY A 203 10.98 -0.46 1.62
C GLY A 203 10.20 0.84 1.81
N LEU A 204 10.87 1.99 1.73
CA LEU A 204 10.23 3.31 1.69
C LEU A 204 9.36 3.47 0.44
N GLY A 205 9.78 2.92 -0.70
CA GLY A 205 8.96 2.87 -1.92
C GLY A 205 7.64 2.12 -1.71
N ARG A 206 7.69 0.92 -1.10
CA ARG A 206 6.49 0.15 -0.75
C ARG A 206 5.62 0.89 0.27
N LEU A 207 6.22 1.50 1.29
CA LEU A 207 5.51 2.30 2.28
C LEU A 207 4.78 3.48 1.63
N LYS A 208 5.40 4.16 0.66
CA LYS A 208 4.76 5.22 -0.11
C LYS A 208 3.55 4.72 -0.88
N GLU A 209 3.68 3.58 -1.56
CA GLU A 209 2.56 2.97 -2.29
C GLU A 209 1.40 2.63 -1.35
N MET A 210 1.69 2.02 -0.19
CA MET A 210 0.67 1.74 0.81
C MET A 210 0.04 3.01 1.37
N ALA A 211 0.83 4.05 1.66
CA ALA A 211 0.32 5.33 2.13
C ALA A 211 -0.63 5.99 1.11
N MET A 212 -0.32 5.89 -0.19
CA MET A 212 -1.24 6.35 -1.24
C MET A 212 -2.54 5.55 -1.24
N LYS A 213 -2.47 4.21 -1.22
CA LYS A 213 -3.67 3.36 -1.16
C LYS A 213 -4.52 3.60 0.09
N LEU A 214 -3.88 3.76 1.25
CA LEU A 214 -4.55 4.12 2.50
C LEU A 214 -5.25 5.47 2.36
N GLY A 215 -4.58 6.47 1.76
CA GLY A 215 -5.16 7.78 1.50
C GLY A 215 -6.37 7.74 0.58
N ASP A 216 -6.27 7.02 -0.54
CA ASP A 216 -7.36 6.86 -1.51
C ASP A 216 -8.56 6.13 -0.87
N GLU A 217 -8.31 5.02 -0.15
CA GLU A 217 -9.37 4.24 0.51
C GLU A 217 -10.06 5.04 1.63
N ILE A 218 -9.32 5.84 2.41
CA ILE A 218 -9.92 6.74 3.40
C ILE A 218 -10.76 7.82 2.69
N GLY A 219 -10.30 8.36 1.56
CA GLY A 219 -11.05 9.33 0.75
C GLY A 219 -12.38 8.75 0.28
N ASP A 220 -12.36 7.56 -0.32
CA ASP A 220 -13.55 6.83 -0.76
C ASP A 220 -14.52 6.56 0.40
N GLN A 221 -14.01 6.10 1.54
CA GLN A 221 -14.83 5.79 2.72
C GLN A 221 -15.46 7.05 3.32
N ASN A 222 -14.77 8.19 3.32
CA ASN A 222 -15.35 9.46 3.76
C ASN A 222 -16.55 9.86 2.88
N GLU A 223 -16.44 9.73 1.57
CA GLU A 223 -17.58 10.00 0.68
C GLU A 223 -18.74 9.03 0.94
N MET A 224 -18.45 7.76 1.24
CA MET A 224 -19.45 6.77 1.61
C MET A 224 -20.15 7.13 2.94
N LEU A 225 -19.40 7.59 3.93
CA LEU A 225 -19.92 8.05 5.22
C LEU A 225 -20.87 9.23 5.06
N ASP A 226 -20.56 10.17 4.17
CA ASP A 226 -21.44 11.30 3.88
C ASP A 226 -22.77 10.82 3.29
N ARG A 227 -22.72 9.93 2.28
CA ARG A 227 -23.94 9.33 1.69
C ARG A 227 -24.75 8.52 2.70
N ILE A 228 -24.09 7.73 3.55
CA ILE A 228 -24.73 6.96 4.62
C ILE A 228 -25.40 7.89 5.62
N THR A 229 -24.73 8.96 6.04
CA THR A 229 -25.28 9.96 6.97
C THR A 229 -26.56 10.57 6.42
N ASP A 230 -26.51 11.01 5.16
CA ASP A 230 -27.63 11.55 4.40
C ASP A 230 -28.82 10.56 4.29
N LYS A 231 -28.53 9.30 3.96
CA LYS A 231 -29.55 8.25 3.85
C LYS A 231 -30.14 7.90 5.22
N SER A 232 -29.31 7.88 6.26
CA SER A 232 -29.69 7.59 7.65
C SER A 232 -30.65 8.64 8.20
N GLU A 233 -30.37 9.93 7.99
CA GLU A 233 -31.26 11.01 8.42
C GLU A 233 -32.64 10.88 7.75
N ARG A 234 -32.68 10.71 6.43
CA ARG A 234 -33.94 10.55 5.67
C ARG A 234 -34.72 9.31 6.11
N ALA A 235 -34.04 8.19 6.31
CA ALA A 235 -34.64 6.95 6.81
C ALA A 235 -35.23 7.17 8.21
N GLY A 236 -34.46 7.78 9.11
CA GLY A 236 -34.86 8.09 10.48
C GLY A 236 -36.12 8.97 10.55
N ASP A 237 -36.15 10.05 9.76
CA ASP A 237 -37.30 10.94 9.71
C ASP A 237 -38.56 10.27 9.17
N SER A 238 -38.40 9.46 8.12
CA SER A 238 -39.52 8.77 7.51
C SER A 238 -40.10 7.68 8.43
N VAL A 239 -39.25 6.91 9.11
CA VAL A 239 -39.67 5.93 10.11
C VAL A 239 -40.37 6.61 11.29
N LYS A 240 -39.83 7.71 11.82
CA LYS A 240 -40.48 8.50 12.90
C LYS A 240 -41.85 9.02 12.47
N HIS A 241 -41.98 9.49 11.24
CA HIS A 241 -43.25 9.97 10.70
C HIS A 241 -44.27 8.84 10.60
N GLN A 242 -43.88 7.69 10.09
CA GLN A 242 -44.75 6.51 9.96
C GLN A 242 -45.17 5.94 11.31
N ASN A 243 -44.26 5.87 12.28
CA ASN A 243 -44.58 5.44 13.63
C ASN A 243 -45.65 6.36 14.25
N ARG A 244 -45.54 7.68 14.08
CA ARG A 244 -46.59 8.63 14.51
C ARG A 244 -47.93 8.38 13.82
N GLN A 245 -47.93 8.13 12.51
CA GLN A 245 -49.16 7.80 11.77
C GLN A 245 -49.82 6.52 12.28
N ILE A 246 -49.03 5.45 12.47
CA ILE A 246 -49.51 4.16 13.01
C ILE A 246 -50.14 4.36 14.38
N GLN A 247 -49.48 5.08 15.30
CA GLN A 247 -50.02 5.36 16.63
C GLN A 247 -51.33 6.14 16.57
N GLN A 248 -51.50 7.06 15.61
CA GLN A 248 -52.76 7.78 15.42
C GLN A 248 -53.88 6.88 14.88
N LEU A 249 -53.56 5.91 14.02
CA LEU A 249 -54.54 4.92 13.55
C LEU A 249 -55.00 4.03 14.70
N LEU A 250 -54.07 3.54 15.53
CA LEU A 250 -54.38 2.71 16.69
C LEU A 250 -55.20 3.43 17.77
N LYS A 251 -55.02 4.75 17.92
CA LYS A 251 -55.84 5.56 18.85
C LYS A 251 -57.25 5.87 18.32
N LYS A 252 -57.49 5.73 17.02
CA LYS A 252 -58.75 6.08 16.36
C LYS A 252 -59.64 4.87 16.05
N GLY A 253 -59.06 3.66 15.99
CA GLY A 253 -59.80 2.40 15.99
C GLY A 253 -60.26 2.03 17.39
#